data_AF-A0A8J6RWD9-F1
#
_entry.id   AF-A0A8J6RWD9-F1
#
_cell.length_a   1.000
_cell.length_b   1.000
_cell.length_c   1.000
_cell.angle_alpha   90.00
_cell.angle_beta   90.00
_cell.angle_gamma   90.00
#
_symmetry.space_group_name_H-M   'P 1'
#
loop_
_entity.id
_entity.type
_entity.pdbx_description
1 polymer ?
#
loop_
_entity_poly.entity_id
_entity_poly.type
_entity_poly.pdbx_seq_one_letter_code
_entity_poly.pdbx_strand_id
1 'polypeptide(L)'
;MDNLGNQNLFERLEGIQAILKARHKAGKGSSSATKGNDREYFINKFLAEVFPPQFRFGHGDITDLSGKISGQVDIVVEYPFFPSLPMSQGSSRLYLAEGVAAVIEVKSNLKSQWNQVKKTSDKLVGLKRSFGCNEITTPRWIPLFVVGYEGWQDEQKLKEKIEDRKVDGILVINPGLFVWNPPLYIGQDSLTQSARGAWALWAFVVSLHHITMSLRQTNFAPALYAMPDILLFHKIYSASHVYTNGEVVVFNITDKEGINRGDAKQMIASLEKDKLLNKVYDTDELIIVSVTESGKLLGYKLVEMLR
;
A
#
# COMPACT_ATOMS: atom_id res chain seq x y z
N MET A 1 -14.81 29.09 -13.59
CA MET A 1 -13.40 29.47 -13.79
C MET A 1 -13.11 29.20 -15.24
N ASP A 2 -12.79 30.24 -16.00
CA ASP A 2 -12.34 30.09 -17.37
C ASP A 2 -11.15 29.13 -17.41
N ASN A 3 -11.07 28.35 -18.47
CA ASN A 3 -10.13 27.25 -18.61
C ASN A 3 -8.70 27.80 -18.83
N LEU A 4 -8.05 28.28 -17.77
CA LEU A 4 -6.71 28.91 -17.81
C LEU A 4 -5.56 27.89 -17.94
N GLY A 5 -5.86 26.59 -18.06
CA GLY A 5 -4.87 25.54 -18.19
C GLY A 5 -4.49 25.24 -19.65
N ASN A 6 -3.65 24.22 -19.84
CA ASN A 6 -3.28 23.73 -21.17
C ASN A 6 -4.53 23.19 -21.89
N GLN A 7 -4.93 23.86 -22.99
CA GLN A 7 -6.17 23.53 -23.71
C GLN A 7 -6.15 22.13 -24.32
N ASN A 8 -5.04 21.72 -24.96
CA ASN A 8 -4.92 20.40 -25.55
C ASN A 8 -5.09 19.29 -24.50
N LEU A 9 -4.51 19.49 -23.31
CA LEU A 9 -4.67 18.57 -22.20
C LEU A 9 -6.12 18.57 -21.69
N PHE A 10 -6.72 19.74 -21.51
CA PHE A 10 -8.09 19.85 -21.03
C PHE A 10 -9.09 19.16 -21.96
N GLU A 11 -9.07 19.47 -23.25
CA GLU A 11 -9.97 18.89 -24.25
C GLU A 11 -9.83 17.36 -24.29
N ARG A 12 -8.59 16.86 -24.18
CA ARG A 12 -8.35 15.42 -24.12
C ARG A 12 -8.95 14.80 -22.85
N LEU A 13 -8.77 15.42 -21.70
CA LEU A 13 -9.33 14.96 -20.43
C LEU A 13 -10.86 15.00 -20.43
N GLU A 14 -11.45 16.04 -21.02
CA GLU A 14 -12.90 16.17 -21.16
C GLU A 14 -13.46 15.03 -22.02
N GLY A 15 -12.83 14.77 -23.18
CA GLY A 15 -13.19 13.63 -24.04
C GLY A 15 -13.09 12.29 -23.32
N ILE A 16 -12.02 12.06 -22.55
CA ILE A 16 -11.86 10.85 -21.74
C ILE A 16 -12.95 10.75 -20.66
N GLN A 17 -13.27 11.84 -19.97
CA GLN A 17 -14.35 11.89 -19.00
C GLN A 17 -15.70 11.55 -19.62
N ALA A 18 -15.97 12.05 -20.84
CA ALA A 18 -17.18 11.74 -21.58
C ALA A 18 -17.26 10.24 -21.92
N ILE A 19 -16.16 9.62 -22.34
CA ILE A 19 -16.09 8.18 -22.62
C ILE A 19 -16.36 7.36 -21.34
N LEU A 20 -15.76 7.74 -20.20
CA LEU A 20 -16.03 7.14 -18.89
C LEU A 20 -17.52 7.18 -18.54
N LYS A 21 -18.16 8.35 -18.69
CA LYS A 21 -19.59 8.53 -18.43
C LYS A 21 -20.46 7.71 -19.38
N ALA A 22 -20.14 7.70 -20.67
CA ALA A 22 -20.89 6.96 -21.68
C ALA A 22 -20.86 5.45 -21.46
N ARG A 23 -19.69 4.89 -21.13
CA ARG A 23 -19.55 3.45 -20.82
C ARG A 23 -20.32 3.06 -19.56
N HIS A 24 -20.27 3.89 -18.52
CA HIS A 24 -21.09 3.66 -17.33
C HIS A 24 -22.59 3.57 -17.66
N LYS A 25 -23.07 4.46 -18.53
CA LYS A 25 -24.46 4.48 -18.98
C LYS A 25 -24.81 3.20 -19.77
N ALA A 26 -23.92 2.74 -20.66
CA ALA A 26 -24.11 1.53 -21.45
C ALA A 26 -24.23 0.26 -20.59
N GLY A 27 -23.47 0.17 -19.49
CA GLY A 27 -23.50 -0.98 -18.59
C GLY A 27 -24.77 -1.12 -17.74
N LYS A 28 -25.74 -0.19 -17.80
CA LYS A 28 -26.93 -0.21 -16.93
C LYS A 28 -27.81 -1.46 -17.06
N GLY A 29 -27.82 -2.11 -18.22
CA GLY A 29 -28.60 -3.33 -18.48
C GLY A 29 -27.98 -4.63 -17.95
N SER A 30 -26.69 -4.63 -17.57
CA SER A 30 -25.96 -5.85 -17.21
C SER A 30 -26.16 -6.28 -15.74
N SER A 31 -25.71 -7.49 -15.39
CA SER A 31 -25.68 -7.97 -13.99
C SER A 31 -24.79 -7.07 -13.11
N SER A 32 -24.96 -7.11 -11.79
CA SER A 32 -24.12 -6.36 -10.85
C SER A 32 -22.63 -6.74 -10.95
N ALA A 33 -22.34 -8.03 -11.13
CA ALA A 33 -20.98 -8.53 -11.28
C ALA A 33 -20.33 -8.04 -12.58
N THR A 34 -21.04 -8.19 -13.71
CA THR A 34 -20.57 -7.69 -15.02
C THR A 34 -20.31 -6.18 -14.97
N LYS A 35 -21.23 -5.42 -14.37
CA LYS A 35 -21.08 -3.97 -14.15
C LYS A 35 -19.85 -3.60 -13.31
N GLY A 36 -19.47 -4.44 -12.34
CA GLY A 36 -18.26 -4.25 -11.55
C GLY A 36 -17.01 -4.43 -12.41
N ASN A 37 -16.92 -5.61 -13.04
CA ASN A 37 -15.76 -6.00 -13.84
C ASN A 37 -15.51 -5.04 -15.02
N ASP A 38 -16.56 -4.66 -15.76
CA ASP A 38 -16.42 -3.74 -16.91
C ASP A 38 -15.84 -2.38 -16.51
N ARG A 39 -16.19 -1.92 -15.30
CA ARG A 39 -15.78 -0.62 -14.78
C ARG A 39 -14.36 -0.64 -14.27
N GLU A 40 -13.99 -1.68 -13.53
CA GLU A 40 -12.62 -1.93 -13.09
C GLU A 40 -11.70 -2.02 -14.31
N TYR A 41 -12.06 -2.87 -15.28
CA TYR A 41 -11.33 -3.03 -16.52
C TYR A 41 -11.13 -1.70 -17.25
N PHE A 42 -12.14 -0.82 -17.24
CA PHE A 42 -12.02 0.46 -17.93
C PHE A 42 -11.11 1.46 -17.21
N ILE A 43 -11.17 1.54 -15.88
CA ILE A 43 -10.24 2.37 -15.11
C ILE A 43 -8.81 1.85 -15.25
N ASN A 44 -8.64 0.52 -15.15
CA ASN A 44 -7.35 -0.13 -15.35
C ASN A 44 -6.78 0.19 -16.75
N LYS A 45 -7.58 -0.01 -17.81
CA LYS A 45 -7.17 0.30 -19.19
C LYS A 45 -6.81 1.78 -19.38
N PHE A 46 -7.62 2.70 -18.86
CA PHE A 46 -7.33 4.13 -18.92
C PHE A 46 -5.98 4.45 -18.28
N LEU A 47 -5.72 3.94 -17.07
CA LEU A 47 -4.46 4.20 -16.37
C LEU A 47 -3.26 3.56 -17.10
N ALA A 48 -3.41 2.34 -17.60
CA ALA A 48 -2.36 1.67 -18.37
C ALA A 48 -2.02 2.38 -19.70
N GLU A 49 -2.96 3.14 -20.28
CA GLU A 49 -2.71 3.96 -21.49
C GLU A 49 -2.13 5.34 -21.15
N VAL A 50 -2.38 5.86 -19.94
CA VAL A 50 -1.85 7.15 -19.47
C VAL A 50 -0.43 7.04 -18.95
N PHE A 51 -0.14 5.97 -18.20
CA PHE A 51 1.17 5.76 -17.60
C PHE A 51 2.10 4.97 -18.54
N PRO A 52 3.42 5.22 -18.47
CA PRO A 52 4.39 4.42 -19.21
C PRO A 52 4.29 2.91 -18.91
N PRO A 53 4.66 2.01 -19.85
CA PRO A 53 4.45 0.57 -19.71
C PRO A 53 5.11 -0.11 -18.50
N GLN A 54 6.14 0.50 -17.91
CA GLN A 54 6.75 -0.02 -16.67
C GLN A 54 5.81 0.05 -15.47
N PHE A 55 4.86 1.00 -15.45
CA PHE A 55 3.84 1.03 -14.41
C PHE A 55 2.79 -0.02 -14.73
N ARG A 56 2.64 -1.01 -13.85
CA ARG A 56 1.64 -2.06 -14.02
C ARG A 56 0.41 -1.75 -13.18
N PHE A 57 -0.74 -1.99 -13.79
CA PHE A 57 -2.04 -1.92 -13.17
C PHE A 57 -2.68 -3.30 -13.27
N GLY A 58 -3.01 -3.89 -12.14
CA GLY A 58 -3.54 -5.25 -12.09
C GLY A 58 -4.47 -5.44 -10.91
N HIS A 59 -4.89 -6.66 -10.65
CA HIS A 59 -5.73 -7.02 -9.49
C HIS A 59 -5.07 -8.18 -8.75
N GLY A 60 -5.47 -8.38 -7.50
CA GLY A 60 -5.05 -9.54 -6.73
C GLY A 60 -4.87 -9.26 -5.25
N ASP A 61 -3.99 -10.03 -4.63
CA ASP A 61 -3.78 -10.05 -3.18
C ASP A 61 -2.48 -9.33 -2.84
N ILE A 62 -2.44 -8.70 -1.67
CA ILE A 62 -1.24 -8.05 -1.15
C ILE A 62 -0.84 -8.74 0.14
N THR A 63 0.45 -9.05 0.30
CA THR A 63 1.01 -9.62 1.51
C THR A 63 2.13 -8.76 2.10
N ASP A 64 2.28 -8.79 3.42
CA ASP A 64 3.37 -8.14 4.14
C ASP A 64 4.37 -9.14 4.74
N LEU A 65 5.45 -8.62 5.32
CA LEU A 65 6.48 -9.42 5.98
C LEU A 65 6.01 -10.29 7.15
N SER A 66 4.83 -10.04 7.71
CA SER A 66 4.23 -10.88 8.75
C SER A 66 3.42 -12.05 8.19
N GLY A 67 3.33 -12.16 6.86
CA GLY A 67 2.51 -13.16 6.17
C GLY A 67 1.02 -12.81 6.15
N LYS A 68 0.64 -11.60 6.58
CA LYS A 68 -0.75 -11.14 6.49
C LYS A 68 -1.11 -10.90 5.04
N ILE A 69 -2.38 -11.14 4.69
CA ILE A 69 -2.90 -11.01 3.32
C ILE A 69 -4.14 -10.09 3.33
N SER A 70 -4.24 -9.16 2.37
CA SER A 70 -5.42 -8.29 2.19
C SER A 70 -6.65 -9.04 1.66
N GLY A 71 -6.40 -10.13 0.93
CA GLY A 71 -7.33 -10.70 -0.06
C GLY A 71 -7.49 -9.77 -1.26
N GLN A 72 -8.38 -10.16 -2.17
CA GLN A 72 -8.51 -9.49 -3.46
C GLN A 72 -8.88 -8.01 -3.30
N VAL A 73 -8.18 -7.17 -4.06
CA VAL A 73 -8.47 -5.75 -4.30
C VAL A 73 -8.71 -5.49 -5.79
N ASP A 74 -9.50 -4.46 -6.11
CA ASP A 74 -9.93 -4.13 -7.48
C ASP A 74 -8.74 -3.78 -8.38
N ILE A 75 -7.99 -2.71 -8.06
CA ILE A 75 -6.81 -2.31 -8.85
C ILE A 75 -5.62 -2.03 -7.93
N VAL A 76 -4.48 -2.65 -8.22
CA VAL A 76 -3.17 -2.39 -7.64
C VAL A 76 -2.36 -1.56 -8.63
N VAL A 77 -1.89 -0.40 -8.17
CA VAL A 77 -0.85 0.39 -8.85
C VAL A 77 0.49 -0.14 -8.37
N GLU A 78 1.19 -0.86 -9.24
CA GLU A 78 2.44 -1.52 -8.88
C GLU A 78 3.65 -0.61 -9.14
N TYR A 79 4.60 -0.61 -8.20
CA TYR A 79 5.90 0.01 -8.39
C TYR A 79 6.84 -0.93 -9.17
N PRO A 80 7.32 -0.54 -10.37
CA PRO A 80 7.98 -1.45 -11.33
C PRO A 80 9.22 -2.19 -10.84
N PHE A 81 9.83 -1.74 -9.76
CA PHE A 81 11.13 -2.25 -9.28
C PHE A 81 10.99 -3.28 -8.17
N PHE A 82 9.76 -3.69 -7.83
CA PHE A 82 9.51 -4.80 -6.92
C PHE A 82 9.00 -6.03 -7.67
N PRO A 83 9.37 -7.25 -7.23
CA PRO A 83 8.77 -8.46 -7.75
C PRO A 83 7.31 -8.57 -7.28
N SER A 84 6.49 -9.12 -8.16
CA SER A 84 5.16 -9.65 -7.83
C SER A 84 4.98 -10.99 -8.53
N LEU A 85 4.17 -11.87 -7.95
CA LEU A 85 4.05 -13.26 -8.39
C LEU A 85 2.71 -13.47 -9.10
N PRO A 86 2.67 -14.11 -10.27
CA PRO A 86 1.40 -14.48 -10.90
C PRO A 86 0.69 -15.56 -10.06
N MET A 87 -0.64 -15.49 -9.99
CA MET A 87 -1.46 -16.55 -9.39
C MET A 87 -1.90 -17.56 -10.46
N SER A 88 -2.23 -18.79 -10.03
CA SER A 88 -2.45 -19.97 -10.88
C SER A 88 -3.57 -19.85 -11.93
N GLN A 89 -4.42 -18.82 -11.86
CA GLN A 89 -5.57 -18.60 -12.73
C GLN A 89 -5.67 -17.11 -13.09
N GLY A 90 -5.48 -16.77 -14.38
CA GLY A 90 -5.77 -15.45 -14.94
C GLY A 90 -4.69 -14.38 -14.74
N SER A 91 -5.10 -13.11 -14.75
CA SER A 91 -4.25 -11.93 -14.60
C SER A 91 -3.98 -11.52 -13.14
N SER A 92 -4.46 -12.30 -12.17
CA SER A 92 -4.32 -11.99 -10.74
C SER A 92 -2.88 -12.21 -10.26
N ARG A 93 -2.44 -11.39 -9.32
CA ARG A 93 -1.07 -11.45 -8.78
C ARG A 93 -1.06 -11.38 -7.25
N LEU A 94 -0.01 -11.93 -6.65
CA LEU A 94 0.38 -11.67 -5.27
C LEU A 94 1.44 -10.57 -5.26
N TYR A 95 1.12 -9.46 -4.61
CA TYR A 95 1.99 -8.30 -4.48
C TYR A 95 2.62 -8.25 -3.08
N LEU A 96 3.87 -7.80 -3.01
CA LEU A 96 4.52 -7.44 -1.75
C LEU A 96 4.07 -6.04 -1.34
N ALA A 97 3.76 -5.81 -0.06
CA ALA A 97 3.23 -4.55 0.43
C ALA A 97 4.12 -3.35 0.08
N GLU A 98 5.45 -3.53 0.09
CA GLU A 98 6.43 -2.52 -0.31
C GLU A 98 6.35 -2.17 -1.80
N GLY A 99 6.01 -3.14 -2.66
CA GLY A 99 5.88 -2.97 -4.11
C GLY A 99 4.55 -2.35 -4.57
N VAL A 100 3.59 -2.10 -3.67
CA VAL A 100 2.29 -1.52 -4.01
C VAL A 100 2.32 0.00 -3.86
N ALA A 101 2.32 0.77 -4.95
CA ALA A 101 2.25 2.23 -4.88
C ALA A 101 0.92 2.70 -4.27
N ALA A 102 -0.19 2.17 -4.77
CA ALA A 102 -1.52 2.48 -4.27
C ALA A 102 -2.50 1.36 -4.63
N VAL A 103 -3.65 1.33 -3.97
CA VAL A 103 -4.82 0.55 -4.34
C VAL A 103 -5.93 1.49 -4.79
N ILE A 104 -6.69 1.09 -5.81
CA ILE A 104 -7.84 1.83 -6.30
C ILE A 104 -9.08 0.93 -6.20
N GLU A 105 -10.04 1.32 -5.37
CA GLU A 105 -11.36 0.68 -5.27
C GLU A 105 -12.33 1.34 -6.26
N VAL A 106 -13.02 0.55 -7.09
CA VAL A 106 -13.93 1.07 -8.12
C VAL A 106 -15.38 0.76 -7.78
N LYS A 107 -16.26 1.77 -7.85
CA LYS A 107 -17.68 1.62 -7.54
C LYS A 107 -18.58 2.36 -8.52
N SER A 108 -19.80 1.84 -8.69
CA SER A 108 -20.84 2.51 -9.48
C SER A 108 -21.27 3.81 -8.82
N ASN A 109 -21.59 3.73 -7.54
CA ASN A 109 -22.12 4.84 -6.77
C ASN A 109 -21.52 4.82 -5.37
N LEU A 110 -20.71 5.82 -5.04
CA LEU A 110 -20.03 5.86 -3.76
C LEU A 110 -20.96 6.08 -2.57
N LYS A 111 -22.07 6.78 -2.76
CA LYS A 111 -23.01 7.07 -1.68
C LYS A 111 -23.67 5.79 -1.16
N SER A 112 -24.11 4.89 -2.05
CA SER A 112 -24.75 3.63 -1.66
C SER A 112 -23.75 2.51 -1.36
N GLN A 113 -22.52 2.58 -1.87
CA GLN A 113 -21.52 1.52 -1.76
C GLN A 113 -20.36 1.85 -0.80
N TRP A 114 -20.41 2.95 -0.04
CA TRP A 114 -19.32 3.38 0.83
C TRP A 114 -18.89 2.34 1.86
N ASN A 115 -19.81 1.51 2.36
CA ASN A 115 -19.46 0.45 3.30
C ASN A 115 -18.53 -0.61 2.69
N GLN A 116 -18.56 -0.81 1.36
CA GLN A 116 -17.61 -1.71 0.67
C GLN A 116 -16.22 -1.08 0.65
N VAL A 117 -16.13 0.22 0.37
CA VAL A 117 -14.87 0.99 0.45
C VAL A 117 -14.24 0.89 1.85
N LYS A 118 -15.05 1.02 2.91
CA LYS A 118 -14.56 0.86 4.30
C LYS A 118 -13.97 -0.53 4.55
N LYS A 119 -14.59 -1.59 4.02
CA LYS A 119 -14.07 -2.95 4.13
C LYS A 119 -12.73 -3.11 3.41
N THR A 120 -12.56 -2.50 2.24
CA THR A 120 -11.26 -2.47 1.54
C THR A 120 -10.21 -1.74 2.37
N SER A 121 -10.56 -0.57 2.93
CA SER A 121 -9.66 0.15 3.84
C SER A 121 -9.25 -0.70 5.05
N ASP A 122 -10.19 -1.39 5.70
CA ASP A 122 -9.88 -2.23 6.86
C ASP A 122 -8.92 -3.39 6.51
N LYS A 123 -9.03 -3.96 5.30
CA LYS A 123 -8.06 -4.95 4.78
C LYS A 123 -6.66 -4.35 4.67
N LEU A 124 -6.54 -3.13 4.14
CA LEU A 124 -5.26 -2.47 3.86
C LEU A 124 -4.58 -1.90 5.11
N VAL A 125 -5.34 -1.29 6.03
CA VAL A 125 -4.85 -0.80 7.33
C VAL A 125 -4.20 -1.93 8.13
N GLY A 126 -4.64 -3.16 7.87
CA GLY A 126 -4.07 -4.34 8.49
C GLY A 126 -2.63 -4.65 8.08
N LEU A 127 -2.19 -4.21 6.89
CA LEU A 127 -0.87 -4.55 6.33
C LEU A 127 0.20 -3.56 6.79
N LYS A 128 1.42 -4.06 6.96
CA LYS A 128 2.59 -3.27 7.35
C LYS A 128 3.58 -3.14 6.18
N ARG A 129 4.25 -1.99 6.08
CA ARG A 129 5.31 -1.71 5.09
C ARG A 129 6.59 -1.30 5.81
N SER A 130 7.74 -1.68 5.27
CA SER A 130 9.07 -1.27 5.75
C SER A 130 9.94 -0.79 4.58
N PHE A 131 10.61 0.36 4.69
CA PHE A 131 11.30 0.98 3.55
C PHE A 131 12.73 1.47 3.80
N GLY A 132 13.18 1.56 5.05
CA GLY A 132 14.53 2.04 5.39
C GLY A 132 14.68 3.58 5.40
N CYS A 133 15.89 4.11 5.11
CA CYS A 133 16.38 5.35 5.78
C CYS A 133 15.93 6.64 5.17
N ASN A 134 15.24 6.54 4.03
CA ASN A 134 14.75 7.68 3.29
C ASN A 134 13.21 7.67 3.27
N GLU A 135 12.63 7.33 4.42
CA GLU A 135 11.19 7.13 4.63
C GLU A 135 10.36 8.43 4.72
N ILE A 136 10.99 9.62 4.72
CA ILE A 136 10.30 10.85 5.14
C ILE A 136 9.09 11.19 4.24
N THR A 137 9.10 10.80 2.97
CA THR A 137 8.03 11.14 2.00
C THR A 137 7.18 9.94 1.56
N THR A 138 7.50 8.72 2.01
CA THR A 138 6.79 7.51 1.58
C THR A 138 5.75 7.07 2.62
N PRO A 139 4.48 6.88 2.23
CA PRO A 139 3.45 6.38 3.15
C PRO A 139 3.80 4.99 3.69
N ARG A 140 3.81 4.84 5.03
CA ARG A 140 3.97 3.54 5.70
C ARG A 140 2.71 2.65 5.63
N TRP A 141 1.59 3.21 5.22
CA TRP A 141 0.39 2.46 4.84
C TRP A 141 0.34 2.29 3.32
N ILE A 142 -0.58 1.45 2.84
CA ILE A 142 -0.88 1.35 1.40
C ILE A 142 -1.93 2.40 1.08
N PRO A 143 -1.62 3.42 0.25
CA PRO A 143 -2.59 4.45 -0.10
C PRO A 143 -3.82 3.85 -0.80
N LEU A 144 -5.01 4.24 -0.35
CA LEU A 144 -6.28 3.82 -0.93
C LEU A 144 -6.93 4.99 -1.68
N PHE A 145 -7.05 4.86 -2.98
CA PHE A 145 -7.88 5.73 -3.81
C PHE A 145 -9.20 5.06 -4.11
N VAL A 146 -10.22 5.88 -4.33
CA VAL A 146 -11.57 5.41 -4.59
C VAL A 146 -12.11 6.12 -5.82
N VAL A 147 -12.58 5.35 -6.79
CA VAL A 147 -13.18 5.86 -8.02
C VAL A 147 -14.66 5.48 -8.08
N GLY A 148 -15.51 6.49 -8.04
CA GLY A 148 -16.94 6.40 -8.26
C GLY A 148 -17.32 6.91 -9.64
N TYR A 149 -18.16 6.16 -10.37
CA TYR A 149 -18.79 6.73 -11.57
C TYR A 149 -19.84 7.79 -11.20
N GLU A 150 -20.62 7.51 -10.16
CA GLU A 150 -21.55 8.43 -9.49
C GLU A 150 -21.20 8.52 -8.00
N GLY A 151 -21.71 9.54 -7.31
CA GLY A 151 -21.48 9.67 -5.88
C GLY A 151 -22.02 10.97 -5.32
N TRP A 152 -21.39 11.44 -4.25
CA TRP A 152 -21.66 12.78 -3.74
C TRP A 152 -21.32 13.84 -4.78
N GLN A 153 -22.16 14.84 -4.88
CA GLN A 153 -22.02 15.96 -5.83
C GLN A 153 -21.37 17.19 -5.16
N ASP A 154 -21.17 17.11 -3.85
CA ASP A 154 -20.61 18.17 -3.03
C ASP A 154 -19.19 17.81 -2.61
N GLU A 155 -18.25 18.69 -2.94
CA GLU A 155 -16.85 18.57 -2.61
C GLU A 155 -16.61 18.58 -1.09
N GLN A 156 -17.37 19.37 -0.33
CA GLN A 156 -17.22 19.41 1.14
C GLN A 156 -17.54 18.04 1.74
N LYS A 157 -18.57 17.37 1.22
CA LYS A 157 -18.91 16.01 1.64
C LYS A 157 -17.81 15.00 1.32
N LEU A 158 -17.08 15.17 0.22
CA LEU A 158 -15.92 14.33 -0.10
C LEU A 158 -14.76 14.59 0.85
N LYS A 159 -14.50 15.85 1.22
CA LYS A 159 -13.49 16.24 2.23
C LYS A 159 -13.76 15.57 3.58
N GLU A 160 -15.00 15.64 4.07
CA GLU A 160 -15.42 14.93 5.30
C GLU A 160 -15.20 13.41 5.23
N LYS A 161 -15.34 12.79 4.05
CA LYS A 161 -15.15 11.35 3.88
C LYS A 161 -13.69 10.92 3.88
N ILE A 162 -12.79 11.82 3.50
CA ILE A 162 -11.34 11.60 3.53
C ILE A 162 -10.78 11.83 4.94
N GLU A 163 -11.34 12.78 5.69
CA GLU A 163 -10.92 13.08 7.08
C GLU A 163 -11.15 11.91 8.06
N ASP A 164 -12.01 10.94 7.73
CA ASP A 164 -12.14 9.64 8.42
C ASP A 164 -10.86 8.77 8.30
N ARG A 165 -9.78 9.29 7.69
CA ARG A 165 -8.39 8.77 7.55
C ARG A 165 -8.24 7.34 7.02
N LYS A 166 -9.26 6.85 6.33
CA LYS A 166 -9.30 5.49 5.77
C LYS A 166 -9.08 5.45 4.26
N VAL A 167 -9.05 6.62 3.61
CA VAL A 167 -8.97 6.79 2.15
C VAL A 167 -8.11 8.02 1.87
N ASP A 168 -7.21 7.92 0.90
CA ASP A 168 -6.24 8.97 0.53
C ASP A 168 -6.73 9.85 -0.61
N GLY A 169 -7.65 9.35 -1.45
CA GLY A 169 -8.29 10.16 -2.49
C GLY A 169 -9.60 9.58 -3.01
N ILE A 170 -10.53 10.47 -3.36
CA ILE A 170 -11.85 10.12 -3.90
C ILE A 170 -12.09 10.86 -5.21
N LEU A 171 -12.21 10.11 -6.30
CA LEU A 171 -12.63 10.60 -7.62
C LEU A 171 -14.08 10.22 -7.85
N VAL A 172 -14.92 11.20 -8.18
CA VAL A 172 -16.29 11.01 -8.68
C VAL A 172 -16.35 11.49 -10.12
N ILE A 173 -16.43 10.56 -11.08
CA ILE A 173 -16.40 10.86 -12.52
C ILE A 173 -17.57 11.75 -12.93
N ASN A 174 -18.76 11.50 -12.36
CA ASN A 174 -19.94 12.36 -12.48
C ASN A 174 -20.33 12.88 -11.09
N PRO A 175 -19.96 14.14 -10.76
CA PRO A 175 -19.90 15.27 -11.70
C PRO A 175 -18.50 15.64 -12.20
N GLY A 176 -17.45 14.95 -11.77
CA GLY A 176 -16.06 15.34 -12.04
C GLY A 176 -15.49 16.07 -10.84
N LEU A 177 -15.39 15.38 -9.72
CA LEU A 177 -14.79 15.88 -8.49
C LEU A 177 -13.67 14.96 -8.08
N PHE A 178 -12.53 15.51 -7.72
CA PHE A 178 -11.47 14.77 -7.09
C PHE A 178 -11.07 15.50 -5.83
N VAL A 179 -11.02 14.79 -4.71
CA VAL A 179 -10.52 15.29 -3.44
C VAL A 179 -9.47 14.31 -2.95
N TRP A 180 -8.35 14.79 -2.43
CA TRP A 180 -7.29 13.93 -1.93
C TRP A 180 -6.48 14.58 -0.82
N ASN A 181 -5.88 13.73 0.02
CA ASN A 181 -4.87 14.13 0.98
C ASN A 181 -3.50 13.81 0.39
N PRO A 182 -2.69 14.81 0.01
CA PRO A 182 -1.34 14.54 -0.43
C PRO A 182 -0.55 13.89 0.73
N PRO A 183 0.19 12.80 0.49
CA PRO A 183 1.06 12.26 1.51
C PRO A 183 2.09 13.33 1.89
N LEU A 184 2.27 13.52 3.20
CA LEU A 184 3.06 14.54 3.89
C LEU A 184 4.22 15.09 3.05
N TYR A 185 4.03 16.24 2.40
CA TYR A 185 5.15 17.11 2.10
C TYR A 185 5.55 17.76 3.44
N ILE A 186 6.81 17.55 3.83
CA ILE A 186 7.40 18.06 5.07
C ILE A 186 7.11 19.57 5.17
N GLY A 187 6.39 19.99 6.21
CA GLY A 187 6.34 21.39 6.67
C GLY A 187 5.07 22.21 6.36
N GLN A 188 4.03 21.64 5.76
CA GLN A 188 2.70 22.28 5.72
C GLN A 188 1.65 21.33 6.26
N ASP A 189 0.73 21.85 7.07
CA ASP A 189 -0.53 21.18 7.37
C ASP A 189 -1.09 20.61 6.05
N SER A 190 -1.24 19.29 5.99
CA SER A 190 -1.67 18.56 4.80
C SER A 190 -3.12 18.92 4.48
N LEU A 191 -3.34 20.08 3.89
CA LEU A 191 -4.65 20.58 3.52
C LEU A 191 -5.19 19.68 2.41
N THR A 192 -6.37 19.12 2.66
CA THR A 192 -7.15 18.36 1.68
C THR A 192 -7.30 19.18 0.40
N GLN A 193 -6.78 18.67 -0.71
CA GLN A 193 -6.83 19.35 -2.01
C GLN A 193 -8.03 18.88 -2.82
N SER A 194 -8.45 19.68 -3.80
CA SER A 194 -9.58 19.34 -4.65
C SER A 194 -9.45 19.89 -6.07
N ALA A 195 -9.98 19.14 -7.04
CA ALA A 195 -10.09 19.54 -8.43
C ALA A 195 -11.50 19.20 -8.97
N ARG A 196 -11.94 19.96 -9.99
CA ARG A 196 -13.29 19.85 -10.58
C ARG A 196 -13.24 19.71 -12.10
N GLY A 197 -14.32 19.19 -12.68
CA GLY A 197 -14.46 18.98 -14.12
C GLY A 197 -13.43 17.99 -14.65
N ALA A 198 -12.93 18.24 -15.87
CA ALA A 198 -11.90 17.42 -16.50
C ALA A 198 -10.58 17.41 -15.71
N TRP A 199 -10.25 18.51 -15.02
CA TRP A 199 -9.05 18.60 -14.18
C TRP A 199 -9.06 17.64 -12.98
N ALA A 200 -10.23 17.14 -12.57
CA ALA A 200 -10.33 16.09 -11.55
C ALA A 200 -9.60 14.80 -11.97
N LEU A 201 -9.70 14.41 -13.24
CA LEU A 201 -8.99 13.25 -13.78
C LEU A 201 -7.48 13.48 -13.82
N TRP A 202 -7.05 14.68 -14.19
CA TRP A 202 -5.63 15.03 -14.20
C TRP A 202 -5.03 15.00 -12.80
N ALA A 203 -5.69 15.64 -11.83
CA ALA A 203 -5.25 15.64 -10.46
C ALA A 203 -5.16 14.21 -9.90
N PHE A 204 -6.10 13.33 -10.26
CA PHE A 204 -6.03 11.91 -9.89
C PHE A 204 -4.79 11.21 -10.46
N VAL A 205 -4.49 11.39 -11.75
CA VAL A 205 -3.29 10.85 -12.40
C VAL A 205 -2.01 11.39 -11.74
N VAL A 206 -1.95 12.70 -11.48
CA VAL A 206 -0.79 13.35 -10.84
C VAL A 206 -0.57 12.81 -9.42
N SER A 207 -1.64 12.60 -8.64
CA SER A 207 -1.52 12.03 -7.30
C SER A 207 -0.95 10.61 -7.31
N LEU A 208 -1.39 9.75 -8.24
CA LEU A 208 -0.83 8.40 -8.41
C LEU A 208 0.64 8.45 -8.86
N HIS A 209 0.98 9.37 -9.77
CA HIS A 209 2.35 9.58 -10.21
C HIS A 209 3.26 9.97 -9.03
N HIS A 210 2.86 10.94 -8.22
CA HIS A 210 3.64 11.38 -7.05
C HIS A 210 3.89 10.25 -6.06
N ILE A 211 2.86 9.45 -5.74
CA ILE A 211 3.00 8.32 -4.83
C ILE A 211 3.95 7.26 -5.40
N THR A 212 3.88 7.00 -6.70
CA THR A 212 4.79 6.04 -7.29
C THR A 212 6.24 6.56 -7.32
N MET A 213 6.43 7.88 -7.43
CA MET A 213 7.75 8.50 -7.35
C MET A 213 8.32 8.49 -5.93
N SER A 214 7.50 8.55 -4.87
CA SER A 214 8.03 8.48 -3.50
C SER A 214 8.68 7.13 -3.21
N LEU A 215 8.15 6.04 -3.79
CA LEU A 215 8.73 4.71 -3.66
C LEU A 215 10.14 4.57 -4.26
N ARG A 216 10.57 5.49 -5.14
CA ARG A 216 11.95 5.49 -5.68
C ARG A 216 13.03 5.75 -4.64
N GLN A 217 12.65 6.35 -3.51
CA GLN A 217 13.58 6.64 -2.43
C GLN A 217 13.69 5.47 -1.43
N THR A 218 12.90 4.41 -1.61
CA THR A 218 12.86 3.28 -0.68
C THR A 218 13.98 2.29 -0.97
N ASN A 219 14.48 1.63 0.08
CA ASN A 219 15.56 0.65 0.02
C ASN A 219 15.15 -0.65 0.71
N PHE A 220 14.01 -1.22 0.30
CA PHE A 220 13.57 -2.50 0.86
C PHE A 220 14.15 -3.68 0.08
N ALA A 221 14.59 -4.72 0.81
CA ALA A 221 15.12 -5.96 0.23
C ALA A 221 14.03 -7.05 0.17
N PRO A 222 13.48 -7.40 -1.02
CA PRO A 222 12.42 -8.42 -1.15
C PRO A 222 12.82 -9.80 -0.63
N ALA A 223 14.12 -10.12 -0.58
CA ALA A 223 14.64 -11.37 -0.04
C ALA A 223 14.21 -11.61 1.42
N LEU A 224 13.89 -10.56 2.18
CA LEU A 224 13.43 -10.68 3.56
C LEU A 224 12.10 -11.44 3.69
N TYR A 225 11.26 -11.45 2.64
CA TYR A 225 10.06 -12.29 2.62
C TYR A 225 10.37 -13.80 2.70
N ALA A 226 11.59 -14.21 2.35
CA ALA A 226 12.04 -15.60 2.43
C ALA A 226 12.94 -15.88 3.65
N MET A 227 13.20 -14.88 4.50
CA MET A 227 14.13 -14.97 5.63
C MET A 227 13.49 -14.49 6.94
N PRO A 228 12.42 -15.16 7.41
CA PRO A 228 11.67 -14.71 8.58
C PRO A 228 12.49 -14.78 9.90
N ASP A 229 13.46 -15.68 9.97
CA ASP A 229 14.44 -15.77 11.06
C ASP A 229 15.36 -14.55 11.10
N ILE A 230 15.83 -14.07 9.95
CA ILE A 230 16.64 -12.85 9.86
C ILE A 230 15.83 -11.60 10.27
N LEU A 231 14.54 -11.55 9.94
CA LEU A 231 13.66 -10.49 10.42
C LEU A 231 13.47 -10.52 11.94
N LEU A 232 13.27 -11.71 12.50
CA LEU A 232 13.23 -11.91 13.95
C LEU A 232 14.54 -11.47 14.61
N PHE A 233 15.68 -11.85 14.02
CA PHE A 233 17.00 -11.42 14.47
C PHE A 233 17.15 -9.90 14.48
N HIS A 234 16.76 -9.21 13.40
CA HIS A 234 16.81 -7.75 13.33
C HIS A 234 16.00 -7.08 14.45
N LYS A 235 14.82 -7.61 14.78
CA LYS A 235 13.99 -7.13 15.91
C LYS A 235 14.68 -7.34 17.26
N ILE A 236 15.21 -8.54 17.49
CA ILE A 236 15.97 -8.87 18.71
C ILE A 236 17.19 -7.94 18.84
N TYR A 237 17.97 -7.78 17.77
CA TYR A 237 19.14 -6.92 17.75
C TYR A 237 18.79 -5.47 18.03
N SER A 238 17.77 -4.92 17.37
CA SER A 238 17.32 -3.54 17.58
C SER A 238 16.88 -3.30 19.02
N ALA A 239 16.19 -4.26 19.65
CA ALA A 239 15.85 -4.18 21.06
C ALA A 239 17.09 -4.25 21.96
N SER A 240 18.06 -5.12 21.66
CA SER A 240 19.31 -5.26 22.43
C SER A 240 20.11 -3.97 22.51
N HIS A 241 20.17 -3.25 21.39
CA HIS A 241 20.98 -2.06 21.26
C HIS A 241 20.39 -0.88 22.04
N VAL A 242 19.06 -0.81 22.14
CA VAL A 242 18.35 0.24 22.87
C VAL A 242 18.43 0.04 24.39
N TYR A 243 18.38 -1.20 24.87
CA TYR A 243 18.16 -1.46 26.30
C TYR A 243 19.39 -1.98 27.07
N THR A 244 20.30 -2.70 26.41
CA THR A 244 21.39 -3.42 27.10
C THR A 244 22.75 -3.29 26.42
N ASN A 245 22.93 -2.27 25.59
CA ASN A 245 24.16 -2.05 24.81
C ASN A 245 24.60 -3.28 24.00
N GLY A 246 23.62 -4.10 23.56
CA GLY A 246 23.85 -5.26 22.70
C GLY A 246 24.21 -6.57 23.42
N GLU A 247 24.04 -6.67 24.74
CA GLU A 247 24.47 -7.86 25.48
C GLU A 247 23.39 -8.93 25.66
N VAL A 248 22.25 -8.60 26.26
CA VAL A 248 21.19 -9.58 26.58
C VAL A 248 19.82 -8.98 26.29
N VAL A 249 18.95 -9.73 25.61
CA VAL A 249 17.54 -9.35 25.39
C VAL A 249 16.63 -10.43 25.93
N VAL A 250 15.66 -9.96 26.71
CA VAL A 250 14.50 -10.75 27.07
C VAL A 250 13.50 -10.65 25.93
N PHE A 251 13.38 -11.71 25.14
CA PHE A 251 12.41 -11.80 24.07
C PHE A 251 11.15 -12.50 24.58
N ASN A 252 10.07 -11.73 24.75
CA ASN A 252 8.79 -12.32 25.11
C ASN A 252 8.14 -12.91 23.86
N ILE A 253 7.94 -14.23 23.86
CA ILE A 253 7.37 -14.99 22.74
C ILE A 253 5.85 -14.77 22.63
N THR A 254 5.21 -14.24 23.68
CA THR A 254 3.75 -14.11 23.74
C THR A 254 3.26 -12.91 22.92
N ASP A 255 2.69 -13.23 21.76
CA ASP A 255 1.69 -12.53 20.94
C ASP A 255 1.94 -11.11 20.41
N LYS A 256 2.96 -10.38 20.89
CA LYS A 256 3.12 -8.97 20.48
C LYS A 256 3.60 -8.79 19.03
N GLU A 257 4.21 -9.82 18.45
CA GLU A 257 4.84 -9.73 17.12
C GLU A 257 4.09 -10.47 16.01
N GLY A 258 2.98 -11.14 16.32
CA GLY A 258 2.19 -11.90 15.33
C GLY A 258 2.88 -13.16 14.80
N ILE A 259 3.94 -13.64 15.46
CA ILE A 259 4.65 -14.89 15.12
C ILE A 259 4.18 -15.96 16.09
N ASN A 260 3.79 -17.14 15.59
CA ASN A 260 3.43 -18.26 16.45
C ASN A 260 4.66 -18.74 17.25
N ARG A 261 4.45 -19.13 18.51
CA ARG A 261 5.50 -19.60 19.41
C ARG A 261 6.34 -20.76 18.85
N GLY A 262 5.72 -21.71 18.14
CA GLY A 262 6.43 -22.81 17.50
C GLY A 262 7.43 -22.32 16.45
N ASP A 263 6.98 -21.40 15.59
CA ASP A 263 7.79 -20.80 14.54
C ASP A 263 8.92 -19.95 15.13
N ALA A 264 8.64 -19.16 16.16
CA ALA A 264 9.65 -18.37 16.87
C ALA A 264 10.76 -19.25 17.47
N LYS A 265 10.40 -20.39 18.06
CA LYS A 265 11.40 -21.35 18.60
C LYS A 265 12.27 -21.95 17.48
N GLN A 266 11.68 -22.30 16.35
CA GLN A 266 12.43 -22.82 15.20
C GLN A 266 13.37 -21.77 14.60
N MET A 267 12.90 -20.53 14.46
CA MET A 267 13.70 -19.40 13.98
C MET A 267 14.87 -19.12 14.93
N ILE A 268 14.64 -19.09 16.25
CA ILE A 268 15.71 -18.88 17.23
C ILE A 268 16.74 -20.03 17.14
N ALA A 269 16.30 -21.28 17.05
CA ALA A 269 17.22 -22.41 16.87
C ALA A 269 18.03 -22.33 15.56
N SER A 270 17.43 -21.81 14.48
CA SER A 270 18.14 -21.50 13.22
C SER A 270 19.24 -20.47 13.45
N LEU A 271 18.91 -19.35 14.11
CA LEU A 271 19.85 -18.27 14.41
C LEU A 271 20.98 -18.71 15.36
N GLU A 272 20.70 -19.60 16.30
CA GLU A 272 21.71 -20.22 17.16
C GLU A 272 22.67 -21.10 16.36
N LYS A 273 22.14 -21.92 15.44
CA LYS A 273 22.94 -22.77 14.55
C LYS A 273 23.88 -21.94 13.68
N ASP A 274 23.41 -20.79 13.22
CA ASP A 274 24.19 -19.81 12.44
C ASP A 274 25.10 -18.93 13.33
N LYS A 275 25.10 -19.18 14.65
CA LYS A 275 25.93 -18.48 15.65
C LYS A 275 25.66 -16.98 15.72
N LEU A 276 24.42 -16.56 15.43
CA LEU A 276 23.99 -15.16 15.52
C LEU A 276 23.45 -14.81 16.91
N LEU A 277 22.85 -15.80 17.57
CA LEU A 277 22.36 -15.71 18.95
C LEU A 277 22.97 -16.83 19.80
N ASN A 278 23.10 -16.58 21.10
CA ASN A 278 23.18 -17.65 22.10
C ASN A 278 21.88 -17.65 22.90
N LYS A 279 21.28 -18.81 23.08
CA LYS A 279 20.17 -18.94 24.03
C LYS A 279 20.72 -18.99 25.45
N VAL A 280 20.21 -18.06 26.25
CA VAL A 280 20.57 -17.91 27.66
C VAL A 280 19.57 -18.66 28.52
N TYR A 281 18.28 -18.63 28.15
CA TYR A 281 17.20 -19.26 28.93
C TYR A 281 15.97 -19.56 28.07
N ASP A 282 15.30 -20.69 28.28
CA ASP A 282 14.00 -21.06 27.68
C ASP A 282 13.02 -21.42 28.79
N THR A 283 11.86 -20.78 28.81
CA THR A 283 10.72 -21.24 29.61
C THR A 283 9.49 -21.40 28.75
N ASP A 284 8.39 -21.78 29.41
CA ASP A 284 7.11 -21.80 28.75
C ASP A 284 6.57 -20.43 28.31
N GLU A 285 7.14 -19.34 28.83
CA GLU A 285 6.62 -17.99 28.60
C GLU A 285 7.66 -17.06 27.97
N LEU A 286 8.95 -17.39 28.08
CA LEU A 286 10.04 -16.46 27.83
C LEU A 286 11.21 -17.15 27.12
N ILE A 287 11.82 -16.49 26.15
CA ILE A 287 13.14 -16.86 25.67
C ILE A 287 14.09 -15.67 25.91
N ILE A 288 15.19 -15.94 26.61
CA ILE A 288 16.27 -14.98 26.79
C ILE A 288 17.39 -15.37 25.84
N VAL A 289 17.82 -14.43 25.02
CA VAL A 289 18.91 -14.59 24.07
C VAL A 289 19.94 -13.49 24.26
N SER A 290 21.20 -13.80 23.98
CA SER A 290 22.27 -12.83 23.80
C SER A 290 22.69 -12.79 22.34
N VAL A 291 23.09 -11.62 21.86
CA VAL A 291 23.59 -11.45 20.50
C VAL A 291 25.09 -11.74 20.52
N THR A 292 25.55 -12.65 19.65
CA THR A 292 26.98 -12.97 19.54
C THR A 292 27.73 -11.82 18.83
N GLU A 293 29.07 -11.83 18.84
CA GLU A 293 29.84 -10.85 18.07
C GLU A 293 29.56 -10.92 16.55
N SER A 294 29.37 -12.14 16.02
CA SER A 294 28.98 -12.33 14.62
C SER A 294 27.56 -11.80 14.36
N GLY A 295 26.66 -12.03 15.31
CA GLY A 295 25.33 -11.45 15.34
C GLY A 295 25.38 -9.92 15.32
N LYS A 296 26.19 -9.29 16.17
CA LYS A 296 26.33 -7.82 16.20
C LYS A 296 26.77 -7.27 14.84
N LEU A 297 27.77 -7.89 14.21
CA LEU A 297 28.24 -7.47 12.88
C LEU A 297 27.13 -7.56 11.83
N LEU A 298 26.38 -8.66 11.79
CA LEU A 298 25.23 -8.80 10.89
C LEU A 298 24.12 -7.80 11.25
N GLY A 299 23.85 -7.62 12.54
CA GLY A 299 22.85 -6.71 13.07
C GLY A 299 23.13 -5.28 12.63
N TYR A 300 24.37 -4.80 12.71
CA TYR A 300 24.77 -3.50 12.19
C TYR A 300 24.49 -3.38 10.68
N LYS A 301 24.83 -4.39 9.88
CA LYS A 301 24.54 -4.39 8.43
C LYS A 301 23.05 -4.40 8.14
N LEU A 302 22.28 -5.21 8.85
CA LEU A 302 20.82 -5.26 8.69
C LEU A 302 20.18 -3.95 9.11
N VAL A 303 20.67 -3.35 10.19
CA VAL A 303 20.26 -2.01 10.60
C VAL A 303 20.66 -1.00 9.54
N GLU A 304 21.78 -1.09 8.83
CA GLU A 304 22.06 -0.19 7.70
C GLU A 304 21.18 -0.45 6.46
N MET A 305 20.82 -1.71 6.20
CA MET A 305 19.96 -2.09 5.08
C MET A 305 18.49 -1.72 5.30
N LEU A 306 18.01 -1.88 6.53
CA LEU A 306 16.63 -1.65 6.96
C LEU A 306 16.42 -0.31 7.66
N ARG A 307 17.51 0.38 8.04
CA ARG A 307 17.41 1.76 8.48
C ARG A 307 17.02 2.57 7.33
#